data_AF-A0A2A2I9S6-F1
#
_entry.id   AF-A0A2A2I9S6-F1
#
_cell.length_a   1.000
_cell.length_b   1.000
_cell.length_c   1.000
_cell.angle_alpha   90.00
_cell.angle_beta   90.00
_cell.angle_gamma   90.00
#
_symmetry.space_group_name_H-M   'P 1'
#
loop_
_entity.id
_entity.type
_entity.pdbx_description
1 polymer ?
#
loop_
_entity_poly.entity_id
_entity_poly.type
_entity_poly.pdbx_seq_one_letter_code
_entity_poly.pdbx_strand_id
1 'polypeptide(L)'
;MLKYIGFTVIFLGVYFLLQIGTGIVSTFFYTPDIQEVIETGSVFSGKIEFGNTDPALVILFGIISFCAAMGVMKVFKKIAKG
;
A
#
# COMPACT_ATOMS: atom_id res chain seq x y z
N MET A 1 7.07 -23.57 8.64
CA MET A 1 6.14 -22.54 9.15
C MET A 1 6.80 -21.17 9.29
N LEU A 2 7.84 -21.03 10.14
CA LEU A 2 8.43 -19.73 10.48
C LEU A 2 8.87 -18.87 9.27
N LYS A 3 9.46 -19.49 8.24
CA LYS A 3 9.88 -18.78 7.01
C LYS A 3 8.72 -18.16 6.22
N TYR A 4 7.54 -18.79 6.26
CA TYR A 4 6.35 -18.30 5.58
C TYR A 4 5.70 -17.18 6.39
N ILE A 5 5.65 -17.35 7.71
CA ILE A 5 5.18 -16.31 8.64
C ILE A 5 6.05 -15.05 8.51
N GLY A 6 7.38 -15.21 8.52
CA GLY A 6 8.31 -14.09 8.33
C GLY A 6 8.10 -13.38 7.01
N PHE A 7 7.95 -14.12 5.91
CA PHE A 7 7.61 -13.54 4.60
C PHE A 7 6.30 -12.73 4.66
N THR A 8 5.24 -13.30 5.22
CA THR A 8 3.92 -12.63 5.32
C THR A 8 3.99 -11.35 6.15
N VAL A 9 4.70 -11.37 7.28
CA VAL A 9 4.87 -10.18 8.13
C VAL A 9 5.60 -9.07 7.38
N ILE A 10 6.69 -9.40 6.69
CA ILE A 10 7.46 -8.40 5.91
C ILE A 10 6.61 -7.87 4.75
N PHE A 11 5.94 -8.76 4.02
CA PHE A 11 5.06 -8.37 2.91
C PHE A 11 3.98 -7.40 3.37
N LEU A 12 3.24 -7.74 4.43
CA LEU A 12 2.17 -6.90 4.96
C LEU A 12 2.72 -5.57 5.49
N GLY A 13 3.86 -5.59 6.17
CA GLY A 13 4.49 -4.38 6.68
C GLY A 13 4.87 -3.41 5.56
N VAL A 14 5.53 -3.89 4.50
CA VAL A 14 5.89 -3.06 3.33
C VAL A 14 4.65 -2.56 2.61
N TYR A 15 3.66 -3.43 2.39
CA TYR A 15 2.42 -3.05 1.71
C TYR A 15 1.67 -1.96 2.49
N PHE A 16 1.58 -2.09 3.81
CA PHE A 16 0.91 -1.11 4.66
C PHE A 16 1.63 0.24 4.65
N LEU A 17 2.97 0.25 4.68
CA LEU A 17 3.76 1.48 4.57
C LEU A 17 3.55 2.18 3.23
N LEU A 18 3.48 1.43 2.13
CA LEU A 18 3.16 1.99 0.81
C LEU A 18 1.77 2.63 0.81
N GLN A 19 0.77 1.97 1.40
CA GLN A 19 -0.60 2.50 1.48
C GLN A 19 -0.73 3.73 2.39
N ILE A 20 0.04 3.81 3.48
CA ILE A 20 0.10 5.04 4.29
C ILE A 20 0.70 6.17 3.47
N GLY A 21 1.82 5.92 2.79
CA GLY A 21 2.50 6.92 1.97
C GLY A 21 1.58 7.47 0.87
N THR A 22 0.88 6.60 0.17
CA THR A 22 -0.09 7.01 -0.87
C THR A 22 -1.26 7.76 -0.27
N GLY A 23 -1.81 7.32 0.86
CA GLY A 23 -2.89 8.03 1.56
C GLY A 23 -2.50 9.45 1.98
N ILE A 24 -1.28 9.64 2.47
CA ILE A 24 -0.74 10.96 2.81
C ILE A 24 -0.65 11.83 1.55
N VAL A 25 -0.05 11.31 0.47
CA VAL A 25 0.06 12.04 -0.81
C VAL A 25 -1.32 12.44 -1.33
N SER A 26 -2.29 11.51 -1.32
CA SER A 26 -3.67 11.80 -1.71
C SER A 26 -4.27 12.94 -0.90
N THR A 27 -3.99 13.01 0.40
CA THR A 27 -4.50 14.08 1.29
C THR A 27 -3.85 15.43 0.99
N PHE A 28 -2.60 15.47 0.52
CA PHE A 28 -1.97 16.73 0.11
C PHE A 28 -2.57 17.31 -1.18
N PHE A 29 -3.00 16.45 -2.11
CA PHE A 29 -3.54 16.87 -3.41
C PHE A 29 -5.06 16.94 -3.45
N TYR A 30 -5.74 16.50 -2.38
CA TYR A 30 -7.20 16.51 -2.30
C TYR A 30 -7.67 17.23 -1.03
N THR A 31 -8.39 18.33 -1.21
CA THR A 31 -9.19 18.94 -0.13
C THR A 31 -10.64 18.47 -0.30
N PRO A 32 -11.21 17.74 0.67
CA PRO A 32 -12.60 17.32 0.57
C PRO A 32 -13.53 18.53 0.66
N ASP A 33 -14.38 18.72 -0.34
CA ASP A 33 -15.53 19.61 -0.22
C ASP A 33 -16.60 18.91 0.61
N ILE A 34 -16.65 19.28 1.89
CA ILE A 34 -17.56 18.66 2.88
C ILE A 34 -19.03 18.95 2.50
N GLN A 35 -19.30 20.10 1.85
CA GLN A 35 -20.64 20.51 1.49
C GLN A 35 -21.16 19.68 0.31
N GLU A 36 -20.29 19.47 -0.69
CA GLU A 36 -20.59 18.61 -1.84
C GLU A 36 -20.81 17.15 -1.42
N VAL A 37 -19.98 16.59 -0.51
CA VAL A 37 -20.09 15.20 -0.03
C VAL A 37 -21.38 14.94 0.75
N ILE A 38 -21.86 15.92 1.52
CA ILE A 38 -23.10 15.82 2.28
C ILE A 38 -24.32 15.90 1.35
N GLU A 39 -24.27 16.73 0.30
CA GLU A 39 -25.37 16.92 -0.64
C GLU A 39 -25.53 15.75 -1.63
N THR A 40 -24.43 15.18 -2.13
CA THR A 40 -24.49 14.06 -3.08
C THR A 40 -24.47 12.68 -2.42
N GLY A 41 -24.09 12.60 -1.14
CA GLY A 41 -23.88 11.33 -0.43
C GLY A 41 -22.80 10.43 -1.04
N SER A 42 -22.07 10.93 -2.05
CA SER A 42 -21.06 10.20 -2.79
C SER A 42 -19.69 10.79 -2.48
N VAL A 43 -18.81 9.95 -1.93
CA VAL A 43 -17.38 10.27 -1.85
C VAL A 43 -16.90 10.35 -3.29
N PHE A 44 -16.48 11.54 -3.74
CA PHE A 44 -16.08 11.81 -5.13
C PHE A 44 -14.85 10.99 -5.53
N SER A 45 -15.07 9.73 -5.91
CA SER A 45 -14.03 8.83 -6.42
C SER A 45 -13.38 9.39 -7.70
N GLY A 46 -14.05 10.32 -8.39
CA GLY A 46 -13.56 10.98 -9.61
C GLY A 46 -12.77 12.29 -9.42
N LYS A 47 -12.76 12.89 -8.22
CA LYS A 47 -11.96 14.11 -7.93
C LYS A 47 -10.68 13.82 -7.15
N ILE A 48 -10.52 12.59 -6.68
CA ILE A 48 -9.28 12.14 -6.06
C ILE A 48 -8.52 11.38 -7.15
N GLU A 49 -7.48 11.98 -7.74
CA GLU A 49 -6.64 11.34 -8.78
C GLU A 49 -6.08 9.97 -8.34
N PHE A 50 -6.03 9.72 -7.03
CA PHE A 50 -5.58 8.49 -6.39
C PHE A 50 -6.65 7.78 -5.54
N GLY A 51 -7.89 8.28 -5.50
CA GLY A 51 -8.95 7.72 -4.65
C GLY A 51 -9.78 6.65 -5.34
N ASN A 52 -9.77 6.63 -6.68
CA ASN A 52 -10.19 5.45 -7.42
C ASN A 52 -9.08 4.41 -7.27
N THR A 53 -9.30 3.38 -6.45
CA THR A 53 -8.40 2.23 -6.30
C THR A 53 -8.29 1.50 -7.64
N ASP A 54 -7.44 2.02 -8.54
CA ASP A 54 -7.10 1.37 -9.79
C ASP A 54 -6.55 -0.02 -9.44
N PRO A 55 -7.19 -1.11 -9.91
CA PRO A 55 -6.70 -2.46 -9.70
C PRO A 55 -5.23 -2.60 -10.10
N ALA A 56 -4.76 -1.85 -11.11
CA ALA A 56 -3.37 -1.85 -11.53
C ALA A 56 -2.42 -1.30 -10.45
N LEU A 57 -2.80 -0.23 -9.75
CA LEU A 57 -2.00 0.34 -8.65
C LEU A 57 -1.95 -0.62 -7.45
N VAL A 58 -3.06 -1.28 -7.13
CA VAL A 58 -3.12 -2.30 -6.07
C VAL A 58 -2.18 -3.47 -6.40
N ILE A 59 -2.21 -3.95 -7.64
CA ILE A 59 -1.33 -5.02 -8.12
C ILE A 59 0.13 -4.57 -8.09
N LEU A 60 0.43 -3.33 -8.53
CA LEU A 60 1.77 -2.77 -8.52
C LEU A 60 2.36 -2.73 -7.10
N PHE A 61 1.61 -2.22 -6.12
CA PHE A 61 2.07 -2.23 -4.73
C PHE A 61 2.20 -3.64 -4.16
N GLY A 62 1.34 -4.57 -4.58
CA GLY A 62 1.49 -5.99 -4.28
C GLY A 62 2.81 -6.55 -4.80
N ILE A 63 3.17 -6.28 -6.05
CA ILE A 63 4.43 -6.73 -6.68
C ILE A 63 5.64 -6.11 -5.96
N ILE A 64 5.61 -4.80 -5.67
CA ILE A 64 6.71 -4.12 -4.97
C ILE A 64 6.91 -4.75 -3.58
N SER A 65 5.82 -4.97 -2.84
CA SER A 65 5.86 -5.59 -1.52
C SER A 65 6.36 -7.03 -1.56
N PHE A 66 5.97 -7.79 -2.60
CA PHE A 66 6.45 -9.14 -2.84
C PHE A 66 7.97 -9.18 -3.10
N CYS A 67 8.46 -8.32 -3.99
CA CYS A 67 9.88 -8.19 -4.29
C CYS A 67 10.71 -7.80 -3.07
N ALA A 68 10.21 -6.84 -2.28
CA ALA A 68 10.84 -6.42 -1.04
C ALA A 68 10.91 -7.57 -0.02
N ALA A 69 9.79 -8.27 0.22
CA ALA A 69 9.76 -9.41 1.13
C ALA A 69 10.70 -10.53 0.68
N MET A 70 10.77 -10.83 -0.61
CA MET A 70 11.72 -11.80 -1.17
C MET A 70 13.18 -11.36 -0.96
N GLY A 71 13.49 -10.08 -1.17
CA GLY A 71 14.82 -9.51 -0.94
C GLY A 71 15.25 -9.63 0.52
N VAL A 72 14.38 -9.20 1.44
CA VAL A 72 14.63 -9.27 2.89
C VAL A 72 14.83 -10.72 3.33
N MET A 73 13.96 -11.65 2.92
CA MET A 73 14.09 -13.06 3.26
C MET A 73 15.40 -13.69 2.74
N LYS A 74 15.89 -13.29 1.56
CA LYS A 74 17.21 -13.71 1.05
C LYS A 74 18.34 -13.21 1.93
N VAL A 75 18.29 -11.95 2.36
CA VAL A 75 19.32 -11.35 3.24
C VAL A 75 19.34 -12.04 4.60
N PHE A 76 18.18 -12.21 5.24
CA PHE A 76 18.08 -12.92 6.52
C PHE A 76 18.60 -14.36 6.44
N LYS A 77 18.30 -15.08 5.36
CA LYS A 77 18.82 -16.44 5.14
C LYS A 77 20.34 -16.47 4.94
N LYS A 78 20.92 -15.45 4.32
CA LYS A 78 22.37 -15.32 4.14
C LYS A 78 23.06 -15.08 5.49
N ILE A 79 22.50 -14.19 6.30
CA ILE A 79 23.01 -13.86 7.65
C ILE A 79 22.93 -15.09 8.57
N ALA A 80 21.82 -15.82 8.56
CA ALA A 80 21.62 -16.99 9.42
C ALA A 80 22.48 -18.23 9.04
N LYS A 81 23.20 -18.19 7.91
CA LYS A 81 24.11 -19.24 7.46
C LYS A 81 25.59 -18.89 7.62
N GLY A 82 25.89 -17.63 7.97
CA GLY A 82 27.25 -17.15 8.22
C GLY A 82 27.70 -17.39 9.65
#